data_AF-A0AAV7JVV7-F1
#
_entry.id   AF-A0AAV7JVV7-F1
#
_cell.length_a   1.000
_cell.length_b   1.000
_cell.length_c   1.000
_cell.angle_alpha   90.00
_cell.angle_beta   90.00
_cell.angle_gamma   90.00
#
_symmetry.space_group_name_H-M   'P 1'
#
loop_
_entity.id
_entity.type
_entity.pdbx_description
1 polymer ?
#
loop_
_entity_poly.entity_id
_entity_poly.type
_entity_poly.pdbx_seq_one_letter_code
_entity_poly.pdbx_strand_id
1 'polypeptide(L)'
;MIGKSQNPRCFKHMDFSQMPVQWKANKKAWMDSSIFGEWLKDINNKMKRQKRKILVFIDNATSHPHSVFSNIELKFFPANCTSQLQPMDQGIIQSMKLSYRKILLMDVLSRVESCDSGQGLIKSITVKHALYWAAQAWENVKSETIQKCFANAGFGFYEHANLDHEENIQNMIDDLSSSLGIECCSGINFMNIDEEKQLLHAYTDDDWETQLIENYLSPADNETLELDEESDSDIPISKAPTVKEALYSLDVIKTFSNNDSKVFGAVMKAESAIKELISEGTCQRQSKLTDYLEKIN
;
A
#
# COMPACT_ATOMS: atom_id res chain seq x y z
N MET A 1 -4.00 8.35 -9.20
CA MET A 1 -4.67 8.65 -7.92
C MET A 1 -5.43 9.97 -8.05
N ILE A 2 -6.61 10.08 -7.44
CA ILE A 2 -7.46 11.27 -7.53
C ILE A 2 -7.67 11.82 -6.12
N GLY A 3 -7.45 13.11 -5.90
CA GLY A 3 -7.70 13.78 -4.63
C GLY A 3 -8.59 15.02 -4.75
N LYS A 4 -8.89 15.64 -3.60
CA LYS A 4 -9.68 16.89 -3.57
C LYS A 4 -8.88 18.10 -4.02
N SER A 5 -7.61 18.18 -3.62
CA SER A 5 -6.74 19.32 -3.93
C SER A 5 -5.89 19.08 -5.17
N GLN A 6 -5.85 20.06 -6.07
CA GLN A 6 -4.98 20.05 -7.24
C GLN A 6 -3.50 20.06 -6.83
N ASN A 7 -3.16 20.80 -5.78
CA ASN A 7 -1.80 20.96 -5.27
C ASN A 7 -1.79 20.74 -3.74
N PRO A 8 -1.81 19.47 -3.27
CA PRO A 8 -1.66 19.16 -1.85
C PRO A 8 -0.35 19.75 -1.29
N ARG A 9 -0.38 20.23 -0.04
CA ARG A 9 0.82 20.84 0.59
C ARG A 9 2.01 19.89 0.65
N CYS A 10 1.77 18.59 0.84
CA CYS A 10 2.82 17.57 0.86
C CYS A 10 3.47 17.33 -0.53
N PHE A 11 2.96 17.92 -1.61
CA PHE A 11 3.57 17.87 -2.94
C PHE A 11 4.38 19.13 -3.27
N LYS A 12 4.55 20.04 -2.30
CA LYS A 12 5.38 21.23 -2.47
C LYS A 12 6.80 20.79 -2.86
N HIS A 13 7.32 21.38 -3.94
CA HIS A 13 8.63 21.07 -4.53
C HIS A 13 8.77 19.71 -5.23
N MET A 14 7.67 18.97 -5.44
CA MET A 14 7.70 17.78 -6.30
C MET A 14 7.42 18.12 -7.75
N ASP A 15 8.17 17.47 -8.64
CA ASP A 15 7.83 17.41 -10.06
C ASP A 15 6.81 16.30 -10.29
N PHE A 16 5.59 16.69 -10.68
CA PHE A 16 4.49 15.77 -11.01
C PHE A 16 4.85 14.80 -12.14
N SER A 17 5.80 15.17 -13.02
CA SER A 17 6.29 14.29 -14.09
C SER A 17 7.12 13.12 -13.57
N GLN A 18 7.71 13.26 -12.38
CA GLN A 18 8.55 12.25 -11.73
C GLN A 18 7.81 11.43 -10.67
N MET A 19 6.50 11.66 -10.50
CA MET A 19 5.71 10.89 -9.54
C MET A 19 5.42 9.48 -10.09
N PRO A 20 5.45 8.44 -9.24
CA PRO A 20 5.24 7.06 -9.71
C PRO A 20 3.78 6.78 -10.10
N VAL A 21 2.85 7.62 -9.65
CA VAL A 21 1.43 7.57 -10.01
C VAL A 21 0.98 8.94 -10.49
N GLN A 22 0.24 8.99 -11.59
CA GLN A 22 -0.39 10.22 -12.04
C GLN A 22 -1.39 10.76 -11.01
N TRP A 23 -1.28 12.05 -10.68
CA TRP A 23 -2.21 12.76 -9.81
C TRP A 23 -3.24 13.54 -10.63
N LYS A 24 -4.50 13.43 -10.25
CA LYS A 24 -5.62 14.25 -10.76
C LYS A 24 -6.39 14.78 -9.55
N ALA A 25 -7.15 15.86 -9.73
CA ALA A 25 -8.01 16.35 -8.67
C ALA A 25 -9.38 16.79 -9.16
N ASN A 26 -10.39 16.51 -8.36
CA ASN A 26 -11.72 17.07 -8.49
C ASN A 26 -12.35 17.18 -7.09
N LYS A 27 -13.45 17.93 -6.95
CA LYS A 27 -14.06 18.23 -5.65
C LYS A 27 -14.45 16.98 -4.83
N LYS A 28 -14.73 15.87 -5.52
CA LYS A 28 -15.25 14.63 -4.93
C LYS A 28 -14.16 13.56 -4.71
N ALA A 29 -12.94 13.78 -5.19
CA ALA A 29 -11.83 12.83 -5.15
C ALA A 29 -12.15 11.43 -5.72
N TRP A 30 -12.98 11.37 -6.77
CA TRP A 30 -13.41 10.12 -7.41
C TRP A 30 -13.27 10.18 -8.93
N MET A 31 -13.40 9.04 -9.61
CA MET A 31 -13.35 8.99 -11.08
C MET A 31 -14.54 9.72 -11.69
N ASP A 32 -14.32 10.50 -12.74
CA ASP A 32 -15.38 11.10 -13.56
C ASP A 32 -15.08 10.91 -15.06
N SER A 33 -16.07 11.19 -15.92
CA SER A 33 -15.95 10.98 -17.37
C SER A 33 -14.90 11.87 -18.04
N SER A 34 -14.57 13.02 -17.43
CA SER A 34 -13.50 13.91 -17.92
C SER A 34 -12.14 13.28 -17.67
N ILE A 35 -11.87 12.88 -16.42
CA ILE A 35 -10.60 12.27 -16.02
C ILE A 35 -10.39 10.95 -16.78
N PHE A 36 -11.42 10.11 -16.86
CA PHE A 36 -11.33 8.85 -17.58
C PHE A 36 -11.15 9.05 -19.09
N GLY A 37 -11.84 10.03 -19.68
CA GLY A 37 -11.72 10.39 -21.09
C GLY A 37 -10.32 10.91 -21.44
N GLU A 38 -9.69 11.70 -20.57
CA GLU A 38 -8.29 12.12 -20.72
C GLU A 38 -7.34 10.92 -20.69
N TRP A 39 -7.52 10.02 -19.71
CA TRP A 39 -6.71 8.81 -19.60
C TRP A 39 -6.81 7.92 -20.86
N LEU A 40 -8.02 7.74 -21.40
CA LEU A 40 -8.21 7.00 -22.66
C LEU A 40 -7.53 7.67 -23.86
N LYS A 41 -7.55 9.01 -23.95
CA LYS A 41 -6.84 9.75 -25.01
C LYS A 41 -5.34 9.52 -24.92
N ASP A 42 -4.77 9.54 -23.72
CA ASP A 42 -3.34 9.30 -23.50
C ASP A 42 -2.93 7.89 -23.90
N ILE A 43 -3.73 6.88 -23.52
CA ILE A 43 -3.52 5.49 -23.95
C ILE A 43 -3.62 5.40 -25.47
N ASN A 44 -4.63 6.00 -26.09
CA ASN A 44 -4.82 5.92 -27.53
C ASN A 44 -3.63 6.53 -28.28
N ASN A 45 -3.12 7.66 -27.81
CA ASN A 45 -1.93 8.31 -28.37
C ASN A 45 -0.65 7.49 -28.14
N LYS A 46 -0.54 6.80 -27.00
CA LYS A 46 0.55 5.83 -26.76
C LYS A 46 0.46 4.66 -27.75
N MET A 47 -0.72 4.08 -27.93
CA MET A 47 -0.93 2.96 -28.87
C MET A 47 -0.70 3.37 -30.33
N LYS A 48 -1.09 4.59 -30.73
CA LYS A 48 -0.75 5.19 -32.03
C LYS A 48 0.75 5.21 -32.27
N ARG A 49 1.53 5.75 -31.33
CA ARG A 49 3.00 5.84 -31.44
C ARG A 49 3.64 4.46 -31.53
N GLN A 50 3.07 3.48 -30.82
CA GLN A 50 3.50 2.08 -30.85
C GLN A 50 2.98 1.31 -32.07
N LYS A 51 2.21 1.94 -32.97
CA LYS A 51 1.52 1.31 -34.11
C LYS A 51 0.71 0.06 -33.70
N ARG A 52 0.14 0.09 -32.49
CA ARG A 52 -0.62 -1.00 -31.88
C ARG A 52 -2.11 -0.65 -31.84
N LYS A 53 -2.98 -1.65 -31.99
CA LYS A 53 -4.40 -1.56 -31.65
C LYS A 53 -4.66 -2.46 -30.45
N ILE A 54 -5.52 -2.01 -29.53
CA ILE A 54 -5.89 -2.76 -28.33
C ILE A 54 -7.39 -2.78 -28.15
N LEU A 55 -7.86 -3.83 -27.47
CA LEU A 55 -9.22 -3.97 -26.96
C LEU A 55 -9.18 -3.73 -25.46
N VAL A 56 -10.07 -2.89 -24.95
CA VAL A 56 -10.18 -2.58 -23.51
C VAL A 56 -11.59 -2.90 -23.04
N PHE A 57 -11.69 -3.79 -22.06
CA PHE A 57 -12.94 -4.13 -21.39
C PHE A 57 -13.14 -3.26 -20.15
N ILE A 58 -14.34 -2.73 -19.98
CA ILE A 58 -14.71 -1.83 -18.87
C ILE A 58 -16.12 -2.13 -18.36
N ASP A 59 -16.39 -1.82 -17.09
CA ASP A 59 -17.73 -1.93 -16.52
C ASP A 59 -18.64 -0.77 -16.99
N ASN A 60 -19.94 -0.88 -16.68
CA ASN A 60 -20.97 0.10 -17.05
C ASN A 60 -21.07 1.27 -16.05
N ALA A 61 -19.95 1.85 -15.63
CA ALA A 61 -19.94 3.03 -14.77
C ALA A 61 -20.32 4.31 -15.53
N THR A 62 -20.99 5.25 -14.87
CA THR A 62 -21.35 6.56 -15.46
C THR A 62 -20.11 7.41 -15.82
N SER A 63 -18.98 7.15 -15.16
CA SER A 63 -17.68 7.73 -15.51
C SER A 63 -17.09 7.20 -16.80
N HIS A 64 -17.65 6.15 -17.41
CA HIS A 64 -17.11 5.54 -18.63
C HIS A 64 -17.83 6.05 -19.87
N PRO A 65 -17.22 6.94 -20.66
CA PRO A 65 -17.87 7.51 -21.82
C PRO A 65 -17.86 6.52 -22.99
N HIS A 66 -18.98 6.47 -23.73
CA HIS A 66 -19.02 5.82 -25.03
C HIS A 66 -18.31 6.71 -26.06
N SER A 67 -17.00 6.54 -26.18
CA SER A 67 -16.14 7.30 -27.09
C SER A 67 -15.47 6.39 -28.11
N VAL A 68 -15.28 6.90 -29.33
CA VAL A 68 -14.60 6.19 -30.41
C VAL A 68 -13.15 6.66 -30.50
N PHE A 69 -12.23 5.70 -30.57
CA PHE A 69 -10.80 5.95 -30.70
C PHE A 69 -10.23 5.19 -31.89
N SER A 70 -9.09 5.63 -32.40
CA SER A 70 -8.47 5.04 -33.59
C SER A 70 -7.70 3.74 -33.31
N ASN A 71 -7.17 3.60 -32.09
CA ASN A 71 -6.27 2.51 -31.68
C ASN A 71 -6.76 1.78 -30.43
N ILE A 72 -7.88 2.20 -29.86
CA ILE A 72 -8.56 1.53 -28.76
C ILE A 72 -9.97 1.17 -29.24
N GLU A 73 -10.34 -0.10 -29.10
CA GLU A 73 -11.73 -0.52 -29.13
C GLU A 73 -12.20 -0.72 -27.69
N LEU A 74 -13.29 -0.07 -27.31
CA LEU A 74 -13.91 -0.22 -25.99
C LEU A 74 -15.02 -1.27 -26.06
N LYS A 75 -14.99 -2.22 -25.12
CA LYS A 75 -16.09 -3.17 -24.89
C LYS A 75 -16.57 -3.04 -23.46
N PHE A 76 -17.88 -2.96 -23.31
CA PHE A 76 -18.51 -2.91 -22.01
C PHE A 76 -18.91 -4.32 -21.60
N PHE A 77 -18.67 -4.68 -20.35
CA PHE A 77 -19.19 -5.92 -19.80
C PHE A 77 -20.73 -5.91 -19.77
N PRO A 78 -21.40 -7.07 -19.86
CA PRO A 78 -22.81 -7.17 -19.57
C PRO A 78 -23.12 -6.64 -18.17
N ALA A 79 -24.29 -6.00 -18.01
CA ALA A 79 -24.73 -5.54 -16.71
C ALA A 79 -24.80 -6.71 -15.70
N ASN A 80 -24.44 -6.43 -14.44
CA ASN A 80 -24.49 -7.38 -13.31
C ASN A 80 -23.58 -8.61 -13.40
N CYS A 81 -22.69 -8.69 -14.39
CA CYS A 81 -21.73 -9.81 -14.53
C CYS A 81 -20.28 -9.41 -14.18
N THR A 82 -20.07 -8.19 -13.69
CA THR A 82 -18.73 -7.61 -13.52
C THR A 82 -17.85 -8.45 -12.59
N SER A 83 -18.34 -8.87 -11.42
CA SER A 83 -17.54 -9.66 -10.48
C SER A 83 -17.04 -10.98 -11.06
N GLN A 84 -17.80 -11.59 -11.98
CA GLN A 84 -17.43 -12.85 -12.62
C GLN A 84 -16.52 -12.66 -13.84
N LEU A 85 -16.79 -11.63 -14.65
CA LEU A 85 -16.16 -11.45 -15.95
C LEU A 85 -15.01 -10.45 -15.94
N GLN A 86 -14.85 -9.65 -14.89
CA GLN A 86 -13.84 -8.61 -14.80
C GLN A 86 -12.56 -9.16 -14.14
N PRO A 87 -11.43 -9.26 -14.87
CA PRO A 87 -10.18 -9.77 -14.31
C PRO A 87 -9.69 -8.97 -13.10
N MET A 88 -9.98 -7.67 -13.04
CA MET A 88 -9.61 -6.83 -11.91
C MET A 88 -10.27 -7.31 -10.60
N ASP A 89 -11.51 -7.77 -10.69
CA ASP A 89 -12.30 -8.27 -9.56
C ASP A 89 -12.01 -9.74 -9.26
N GLN A 90 -11.36 -10.44 -10.19
CA GLN A 90 -10.88 -11.82 -10.03
C GLN A 90 -9.59 -11.92 -9.19
N GLY A 91 -9.29 -10.95 -8.32
CA GLY A 91 -8.18 -11.03 -7.35
C GLY A 91 -7.00 -10.07 -7.59
N ILE A 92 -6.92 -9.37 -8.73
CA ILE A 92 -5.88 -8.35 -8.95
C ILE A 92 -6.03 -7.20 -7.94
N ILE A 93 -7.25 -6.66 -7.79
CA ILE A 93 -7.53 -5.59 -6.82
C ILE A 93 -7.22 -6.07 -5.40
N GLN A 94 -7.62 -7.29 -5.06
CA GLN A 94 -7.37 -7.86 -3.74
C GLN A 94 -5.88 -7.99 -3.44
N SER A 95 -5.10 -8.55 -4.37
CA SER A 95 -3.65 -8.71 -4.23
C SER A 95 -2.95 -7.35 -4.02
N MET A 96 -3.36 -6.33 -4.79
CA MET A 96 -2.85 -4.97 -4.63
C MET A 96 -3.23 -4.38 -3.26
N LYS A 97 -4.49 -4.51 -2.82
CA LYS A 97 -4.95 -4.03 -1.50
C LYS A 97 -4.17 -4.67 -0.35
N LEU A 98 -3.92 -5.97 -0.42
CA LEU A 98 -3.14 -6.69 0.59
C LEU A 98 -1.70 -6.16 0.64
N SER A 99 -1.06 -5.99 -0.52
CA SER A 99 0.28 -5.44 -0.58
C SER A 99 0.33 -4.00 -0.04
N TYR A 100 -0.65 -3.17 -0.39
CA TYR A 100 -0.76 -1.81 0.11
C TYR A 100 -0.87 -1.77 1.64
N ARG A 101 -1.74 -2.61 2.22
CA ARG A 101 -1.93 -2.73 3.67
C ARG A 101 -0.66 -3.19 4.37
N LYS A 102 0.07 -4.17 3.81
CA LYS A 102 1.37 -4.60 4.32
C LYS A 102 2.35 -3.43 4.38
N ILE A 103 2.51 -2.70 3.27
CA ILE A 103 3.44 -1.56 3.18
C ILE A 103 3.05 -0.48 4.18
N LEU A 104 1.76 -0.14 4.27
CA LEU A 104 1.25 0.84 5.22
C LEU A 104 1.59 0.44 6.66
N LEU A 105 1.29 -0.79 7.06
CA LEU A 105 1.55 -1.27 8.42
C LEU A 105 3.04 -1.26 8.76
N MET A 106 3.90 -1.70 7.83
CA MET A 106 5.35 -1.67 8.04
C MET A 106 5.91 -0.25 8.14
N ASP A 107 5.37 0.70 7.36
CA ASP A 107 5.78 2.10 7.43
C ASP A 107 5.31 2.74 8.75
N VAL A 108 4.06 2.48 9.15
CA VAL A 108 3.49 2.92 10.43
C VAL A 108 4.33 2.41 11.59
N LEU A 109 4.57 1.09 11.67
CA LEU A 109 5.36 0.49 12.75
C LEU A 109 6.76 1.09 12.85
N SER A 110 7.42 1.34 11.71
CA SER A 110 8.75 1.96 11.71
C SER A 110 8.78 3.40 12.21
N ARG A 111 7.62 4.07 12.33
CA ARG A 111 7.50 5.44 12.83
C ARG A 111 6.99 5.51 14.26
N VAL A 112 6.41 4.44 14.80
CA VAL A 112 5.85 4.40 16.16
C VAL A 112 6.92 4.78 17.19
N GLU A 113 8.13 4.24 17.07
CA GLU A 113 9.24 4.54 17.99
C GLU A 113 9.74 5.99 17.91
N SER A 114 9.50 6.67 16.79
CA SER A 114 10.00 8.02 16.51
C SER A 114 8.95 9.11 16.73
N CYS A 115 7.73 8.74 17.14
CA CYS A 115 6.63 9.67 17.36
C CYS A 115 6.24 9.69 18.85
N ASP A 116 6.26 10.87 19.46
CA ASP A 116 5.93 11.06 20.87
C ASP A 116 4.44 10.80 21.20
N SER A 117 3.59 10.65 20.17
CA SER A 117 2.16 10.38 20.33
C SER A 117 1.55 9.78 19.06
N GLY A 118 0.40 9.12 19.21
CA GLY A 118 -0.42 8.68 18.08
C GLY A 118 -0.83 9.85 17.17
N GLN A 119 -1.02 11.06 17.73
CA GLN A 119 -1.28 12.26 16.94
C GLN A 119 -0.10 12.64 16.03
N GLY A 120 1.13 12.54 16.54
CA GLY A 120 2.35 12.77 15.77
C GLY A 120 2.48 11.76 14.62
N LEU A 121 2.17 10.49 14.91
CA LEU A 121 2.17 9.42 13.93
C LEU A 121 1.18 9.68 12.79
N ILE A 122 -0.08 10.01 13.09
CA ILE A 122 -1.10 10.31 12.07
C ILE A 122 -0.66 11.49 11.20
N LYS A 123 -0.14 12.57 11.82
CA LYS A 123 0.32 13.77 11.09
C LYS A 123 1.56 13.50 10.23
N SER A 124 2.35 12.49 10.55
CA SER A 124 3.52 12.10 9.76
C SER A 124 3.14 11.43 8.43
N ILE A 125 1.95 10.82 8.36
CA ILE A 125 1.45 10.14 7.18
C ILE A 125 0.74 11.16 6.28
N THR A 126 1.08 11.15 5.00
CA THR A 126 0.56 12.13 4.04
C THR A 126 0.11 11.41 2.78
N VAL A 127 -0.67 12.10 1.92
CA VAL A 127 -1.05 11.53 0.62
C VAL A 127 0.16 11.25 -0.29
N LYS A 128 1.32 11.87 -0.02
CA LYS A 128 2.59 11.49 -0.66
C LYS A 128 2.93 10.05 -0.31
N HIS A 129 2.95 9.69 0.98
CA HIS A 129 3.21 8.32 1.41
C HIS A 129 2.23 7.34 0.76
N ALA A 130 0.92 7.64 0.83
CA ALA A 130 -0.11 6.82 0.20
C ALA A 130 0.10 6.62 -1.31
N LEU A 131 0.58 7.63 -2.03
CA LEU A 131 0.86 7.55 -3.45
C LEU A 131 2.03 6.61 -3.76
N TYR A 132 3.10 6.67 -2.98
CA TYR A 132 4.24 5.75 -3.13
C TYR A 132 3.88 4.33 -2.71
N TRP A 133 3.12 4.15 -1.63
CA TRP A 133 2.64 2.83 -1.22
C TRP A 133 1.75 2.20 -2.29
N ALA A 134 0.87 2.97 -2.94
CA ALA A 134 0.04 2.48 -4.03
C ALA A 134 0.87 2.05 -5.26
N ALA A 135 1.93 2.78 -5.59
CA ALA A 135 2.84 2.40 -6.66
C ALA A 135 3.57 1.09 -6.34
N GLN A 136 4.16 1.00 -5.14
CA GLN A 136 4.89 -0.19 -4.71
C GLN A 136 3.96 -1.40 -4.58
N ALA A 137 2.75 -1.22 -4.06
CA ALA A 137 1.74 -2.26 -4.00
C ALA A 137 1.38 -2.82 -5.38
N TRP A 138 1.27 -1.95 -6.39
CA TRP A 138 1.04 -2.37 -7.78
C TRP A 138 2.24 -3.12 -8.37
N GLU A 139 3.47 -2.66 -8.11
CA GLU A 139 4.71 -3.34 -8.54
C GLU A 139 4.84 -4.75 -7.92
N ASN A 140 4.29 -4.95 -6.72
CA ASN A 140 4.28 -6.24 -6.03
C ASN A 140 3.22 -7.22 -6.55
N VAL A 141 2.28 -6.78 -7.40
CA VAL A 141 1.30 -7.69 -8.02
C VAL A 141 2.03 -8.56 -9.06
N LYS A 142 2.12 -9.86 -8.76
CA LYS A 142 2.80 -10.84 -9.61
C LYS A 142 2.11 -10.98 -10.98
N SER A 143 2.92 -11.16 -12.03
CA SER A 143 2.41 -11.35 -13.40
C SER A 143 1.59 -12.64 -13.52
N GLU A 144 1.94 -13.66 -12.74
CA GLU A 144 1.22 -14.93 -12.64
C GLU A 144 -0.19 -14.71 -12.06
N THR A 145 -0.32 -13.87 -11.03
CA THR A 145 -1.62 -13.49 -10.46
C THR A 145 -2.50 -12.85 -11.55
N ILE A 146 -1.95 -11.89 -12.30
CA ILE A 146 -2.69 -11.22 -13.38
C ILE A 146 -3.15 -12.24 -14.43
N GLN A 147 -2.26 -13.13 -14.90
CA GLN A 147 -2.60 -14.13 -15.90
C GLN A 147 -3.72 -15.08 -15.42
N LYS A 148 -3.64 -15.56 -14.17
CA LYS A 148 -4.68 -16.40 -13.56
C LYS A 148 -6.02 -15.66 -13.47
N CYS A 149 -6.02 -14.40 -13.05
CA CYS A 149 -7.24 -13.60 -12.95
C CYS A 149 -7.92 -13.40 -14.32
N PHE A 150 -7.13 -13.18 -15.38
CA PHE A 150 -7.64 -13.12 -16.75
C PHE A 150 -8.20 -14.46 -17.20
N ALA A 151 -7.50 -15.57 -16.95
CA ALA A 151 -7.99 -16.91 -17.28
C ALA A 151 -9.32 -17.24 -16.58
N ASN A 152 -9.42 -16.92 -15.29
CA ASN A 152 -10.65 -17.12 -14.49
C ASN A 152 -11.83 -16.29 -15.02
N ALA A 153 -11.55 -15.08 -15.51
CA ALA A 153 -12.54 -14.24 -16.18
C ALA A 153 -12.90 -14.71 -17.61
N GLY A 154 -12.35 -15.83 -18.07
CA GLY A 154 -12.60 -16.40 -19.39
C GLY A 154 -11.72 -15.84 -20.51
N PHE A 155 -10.66 -15.09 -20.18
CA PHE A 155 -9.70 -14.60 -21.15
C PHE A 155 -8.53 -15.57 -21.30
N GLY A 156 -8.50 -16.33 -22.39
CA GLY A 156 -7.40 -17.23 -22.74
C GLY A 156 -7.89 -18.52 -23.40
N PHE A 157 -6.99 -19.22 -24.08
CA PHE A 157 -7.22 -20.58 -24.59
C PHE A 157 -6.28 -21.52 -23.83
N TYR A 158 -6.64 -21.99 -22.64
CA TYR A 158 -5.89 -23.06 -21.96
C TYR A 158 -6.82 -23.98 -21.17
N GLU A 159 -6.66 -25.28 -21.43
CA GLU A 159 -7.24 -26.40 -20.68
C GLU A 159 -6.73 -26.37 -19.24
N HIS A 160 -7.67 -26.40 -18.29
CA HIS A 160 -7.49 -26.75 -16.88
C HIS A 160 -6.38 -25.99 -16.11
N ALA A 161 -6.63 -24.72 -15.77
CA ALA A 161 -5.98 -24.13 -14.60
C ALA A 161 -6.75 -24.56 -13.33
N ASN A 162 -6.09 -25.35 -12.46
CA ASN A 162 -6.62 -25.70 -11.15
C ASN A 162 -6.87 -24.43 -10.30
N LEU A 163 -7.98 -24.46 -9.59
CA LEU A 163 -8.62 -23.37 -8.87
C LEU A 163 -8.03 -23.19 -7.45
N ASP A 164 -6.79 -22.71 -7.33
CA ASP A 164 -6.17 -22.46 -6.01
C ASP A 164 -6.07 -20.96 -5.69
N HIS A 165 -7.21 -20.26 -5.74
CA HIS A 165 -7.27 -18.83 -5.43
C HIS A 165 -7.16 -18.56 -3.93
N GLU A 166 -7.79 -19.42 -3.13
CA GLU A 166 -7.78 -19.32 -1.66
C GLU A 166 -6.37 -19.56 -1.08
N GLU A 167 -5.60 -20.49 -1.64
CA GLU A 167 -4.26 -20.83 -1.14
C GLU A 167 -3.28 -19.66 -1.27
N ASN A 168 -3.32 -18.91 -2.38
CA ASN A 168 -2.41 -17.79 -2.61
C ASN A 168 -2.74 -16.57 -1.72
N ILE A 169 -4.02 -16.37 -1.40
CA ILE A 169 -4.46 -15.32 -0.49
C ILE A 169 -4.11 -15.68 0.95
N GLN A 170 -4.40 -16.92 1.37
CA GLN A 170 -4.06 -17.38 2.71
C GLN A 170 -2.56 -17.29 2.98
N ASN A 171 -1.73 -17.69 2.01
CA ASN A 171 -0.27 -17.54 2.12
C ASN A 171 0.16 -16.08 2.28
N MET A 172 -0.46 -15.13 1.57
CA MET A 172 -0.18 -13.69 1.74
C MET A 172 -0.61 -13.16 3.12
N ILE A 173 -1.70 -13.70 3.68
CA ILE A 173 -2.22 -13.36 5.01
C ILE A 173 -1.29 -13.90 6.10
N ASP A 174 -0.85 -15.13 5.93
CA ASP A 174 0.05 -15.81 6.86
C ASP A 174 1.43 -15.13 6.85
N ASP A 175 1.92 -14.72 5.68
CA ASP A 175 3.13 -13.90 5.54
C ASP A 175 3.00 -12.55 6.24
N LEU A 176 1.83 -11.90 6.12
CA LEU A 176 1.58 -10.61 6.79
C LEU A 176 1.55 -10.78 8.31
N SER A 177 0.84 -11.79 8.80
CA SER A 177 0.71 -12.09 10.23
C SER A 177 2.06 -12.44 10.83
N SER A 178 2.85 -13.26 10.11
CA SER A 178 4.21 -13.64 10.51
C SER A 178 5.16 -12.45 10.51
N SER A 179 5.09 -11.58 9.50
CA SER A 179 5.95 -10.39 9.38
C SER A 179 5.67 -9.33 10.46
N LEU A 180 4.48 -9.32 11.05
CA LEU A 180 4.06 -8.33 12.05
C LEU A 180 4.14 -8.86 13.48
N GLY A 181 4.39 -10.17 13.68
CA GLY A 181 4.42 -10.78 15.01
C GLY A 181 3.08 -10.73 15.76
N ILE A 182 1.96 -10.56 15.04
CA ILE A 182 0.62 -10.46 15.63
C ILE A 182 0.02 -11.87 15.69
N GLU A 183 -0.13 -12.42 16.89
CA GLU A 183 -0.94 -13.62 17.11
C GLU A 183 -2.42 -13.25 16.83
N CYS A 184 -3.02 -13.97 15.89
CA CYS A 184 -4.21 -13.59 15.14
C CYS A 184 -5.41 -13.16 16.01
N CYS A 185 -5.55 -11.88 16.31
CA CYS A 185 -6.86 -11.23 16.39
C CYS A 185 -7.29 -10.94 14.96
N SER A 186 -7.76 -11.99 14.28
CA SER A 186 -8.23 -12.06 12.89
C SER A 186 -7.67 -10.97 11.95
N GLY A 187 -6.56 -11.26 11.27
CA GLY A 187 -6.13 -10.46 10.11
C GLY A 187 -7.28 -10.23 9.10
N ILE A 188 -8.28 -11.14 9.10
CA ILE A 188 -9.58 -11.06 8.41
C ILE A 188 -10.36 -9.78 8.75
N ASN A 189 -10.38 -9.33 10.01
CA ASN A 189 -11.10 -8.11 10.39
C ASN A 189 -10.47 -6.87 9.74
N PHE A 190 -9.14 -6.74 9.74
CA PHE A 190 -8.46 -5.62 9.06
C PHE A 190 -8.60 -5.69 7.53
N MET A 191 -8.65 -6.91 6.97
CA MET A 191 -8.80 -7.11 5.52
C MET A 191 -10.20 -6.78 5.00
N ASN A 192 -11.23 -6.94 5.83
CA ASN A 192 -12.63 -6.72 5.48
C ASN A 192 -13.20 -5.39 6.01
N ILE A 193 -12.37 -4.48 6.57
CA ILE A 193 -12.82 -3.12 6.97
C ILE A 193 -13.56 -2.41 5.82
N ASP A 194 -13.14 -2.63 4.58
CA ASP A 194 -13.77 -2.00 3.40
C ASP A 194 -15.21 -2.50 3.15
N GLU A 195 -15.60 -3.66 3.67
CA GLU A 195 -16.96 -4.21 3.57
C GLU A 195 -17.90 -3.62 4.64
N GLU A 196 -17.33 -3.08 5.72
CA GLU A 196 -18.07 -2.37 6.76
C GLU A 196 -18.38 -0.93 6.29
N LYS A 197 -19.32 -0.82 5.34
CA LYS A 197 -19.83 0.44 4.74
C LYS A 197 -20.26 1.52 5.75
N GLN A 198 -20.39 1.20 7.03
CA GLN A 198 -20.79 2.13 8.07
C GLN A 198 -19.70 3.15 8.45
N LEU A 199 -18.41 2.81 8.33
CA LEU A 199 -17.33 3.76 8.70
C LEU A 199 -17.14 4.86 7.66
N LEU A 200 -17.31 4.57 6.37
CA LEU A 200 -17.09 5.57 5.30
C LEU A 200 -18.17 6.66 5.27
N HIS A 201 -19.37 6.39 5.78
CA HIS A 201 -20.46 7.37 5.88
C HIS A 201 -20.38 8.25 7.15
N ALA A 202 -19.63 7.83 8.18
CA ALA A 202 -19.49 8.59 9.42
C ALA A 202 -18.54 9.81 9.26
N TYR A 203 -17.64 9.79 8.28
CA TYR A 203 -16.52 10.72 8.18
C TYR A 203 -16.53 11.53 6.87
N THR A 204 -17.68 12.11 6.56
CA THR A 204 -17.85 12.94 5.35
C THR A 204 -17.62 14.44 5.57
N ASP A 205 -17.48 14.87 6.82
CA ASP A 205 -17.22 16.26 7.18
C ASP A 205 -15.73 16.58 7.33
N ASP A 206 -15.38 17.86 7.15
CA ASP A 206 -14.02 18.41 7.17
C ASP A 206 -13.28 18.25 8.53
N ASP A 207 -13.86 17.54 9.50
CA ASP A 207 -13.37 17.31 10.86
C ASP A 207 -13.23 15.82 11.24
N TRP A 208 -13.23 14.93 10.23
CA TRP A 208 -13.12 13.49 10.44
C TRP A 208 -11.83 13.07 11.17
N GLU A 209 -10.75 13.84 11.02
CA GLU A 209 -9.49 13.60 11.75
C GLU A 209 -9.74 13.69 13.26
N THR A 210 -10.42 14.74 13.72
CA THR A 210 -10.73 14.99 15.14
C THR A 210 -11.70 13.96 15.71
N GLN A 211 -12.71 13.55 14.94
CA GLN A 211 -13.68 12.54 15.37
C GLN A 211 -13.09 11.12 15.46
N LEU A 212 -12.14 10.78 14.58
CA LEU A 212 -11.39 9.51 14.66
C LEU A 212 -10.50 9.48 15.92
N ILE A 213 -9.88 10.61 16.24
CA ILE A 213 -9.04 10.81 17.43
C ILE A 213 -9.87 10.68 18.72
N GLU A 214 -11.02 11.34 18.81
CA GLU A 214 -11.89 11.27 20.00
C GLU A 214 -12.47 9.87 20.24
N ASN A 215 -12.80 9.14 19.17
CA ASN A 215 -13.38 7.81 19.28
C ASN A 215 -12.39 6.73 19.73
N TYR A 216 -11.09 6.91 19.47
CA TYR A 216 -10.05 5.91 19.79
C TYR A 216 -9.08 6.32 20.91
N LEU A 217 -9.08 7.58 21.35
CA LEU A 217 -8.24 8.10 22.44
C LEU A 217 -9.04 8.61 23.66
N SER A 218 -10.18 7.97 23.97
CA SER A 218 -10.82 8.18 25.28
C SER A 218 -9.83 7.86 26.40
N PRO A 219 -9.70 8.71 27.44
CA PRO A 219 -8.67 8.61 28.46
C PRO A 219 -9.00 7.52 29.49
N ALA A 220 -8.66 6.29 29.15
CA ALA A 220 -8.37 5.18 30.06
C ALA A 220 -7.31 4.38 29.29
N ASP A 221 -6.03 4.71 29.40
CA ASP A 221 -5.23 4.42 30.58
C ASP A 221 -4.09 5.45 30.68
N ASN A 222 -4.08 6.19 31.79
CA ASN A 222 -2.98 7.07 32.15
C ASN A 222 -2.28 6.44 33.35
N GLU A 223 -1.50 5.38 33.11
CA GLU A 223 -0.53 4.91 34.10
C GLU A 223 0.84 5.47 33.74
N THR A 224 1.24 6.43 34.57
CA THR A 224 2.55 7.06 34.59
C THR A 224 3.59 6.00 34.97
N LEU A 225 4.59 5.77 34.11
CA LEU A 225 5.79 5.02 34.50
C LEU A 225 6.99 5.97 34.49
N GLU A 226 7.60 6.05 35.67
CA GLU A 226 8.74 6.89 36.01
C GLU A 226 10.00 6.45 35.24
N LEU A 227 10.81 7.44 34.86
CA LEU A 227 12.11 7.28 34.24
C LEU A 227 13.16 7.05 35.34
N ASP A 228 13.89 5.93 35.27
CA ASP A 228 15.17 5.79 35.95
C ASP A 228 16.31 5.92 34.93
N GLU A 229 17.14 6.93 35.14
CA GLU A 229 18.45 7.11 34.51
C GLU A 229 19.48 6.26 35.27
N GLU A 230 20.33 5.50 34.55
CA GLU A 230 21.76 5.36 34.92
C GLU A 230 22.63 5.19 33.68
N SER A 231 23.76 5.92 33.69
CA SER A 231 24.84 5.93 32.71
C SER A 231 25.96 4.95 33.08
N ASP A 232 26.66 4.37 32.11
CA ASP A 232 28.13 4.44 32.09
C ASP A 232 28.76 4.10 30.71
N SER A 233 29.92 4.69 30.46
CA SER A 233 30.67 4.77 29.19
C SER A 233 31.59 3.56 28.88
N ASP A 234 31.80 3.28 27.57
CA ASP A 234 33.13 3.18 26.90
C ASP A 234 33.05 2.63 25.43
N ILE A 235 33.88 3.17 24.52
CA ILE A 235 34.03 2.88 23.07
C ILE A 235 35.53 2.49 22.83
N PRO A 236 36.02 1.76 21.78
CA PRO A 236 35.40 1.24 20.54
C PRO A 236 35.73 -0.25 20.18
N ILE A 237 34.77 -0.94 19.56
CA ILE A 237 35.06 -1.96 18.54
C ILE A 237 34.11 -1.70 17.38
N SER A 238 34.64 -1.63 16.16
CA SER A 238 33.89 -1.46 14.91
C SER A 238 32.89 -2.61 14.72
N LYS A 239 31.74 -2.52 15.37
CA LYS A 239 30.58 -3.37 15.12
C LYS A 239 29.94 -2.90 13.82
N ALA A 240 29.55 -3.85 12.98
CA ALA A 240 28.70 -3.56 11.83
C ALA A 240 27.48 -2.74 12.30
N PRO A 241 27.06 -1.71 11.55
CA PRO A 241 25.96 -0.85 11.97
C PRO A 241 24.71 -1.70 12.23
N THR A 242 24.05 -1.40 13.34
CA THR A 242 22.77 -2.00 13.71
C THR A 242 21.70 -1.63 12.70
N VAL A 243 20.62 -2.42 12.67
CA VAL A 243 19.44 -2.13 11.83
C VAL A 243 18.89 -0.72 12.09
N LYS A 244 18.88 -0.29 13.36
CA LYS A 244 18.43 1.04 13.76
C LYS A 244 19.33 2.13 13.16
N GLU A 245 20.64 1.94 13.18
CA GLU A 245 21.59 2.86 12.54
C GLU A 245 21.48 2.86 11.01
N ALA A 246 21.17 1.71 10.39
CA ALA A 246 20.91 1.63 8.95
C ALA A 246 19.63 2.39 8.55
N LEU A 247 18.52 2.19 9.28
CA LEU A 247 17.26 2.89 9.04
C LEU A 247 17.38 4.40 9.32
N TYR A 248 18.07 4.78 10.39
CA TYR A 248 18.37 6.17 10.69
C TYR A 248 19.21 6.82 9.57
N SER A 249 20.22 6.11 9.06
CA SER A 249 21.05 6.60 7.94
C SER A 249 20.21 6.80 6.67
N LEU A 250 19.25 5.92 6.39
CA LEU A 250 18.31 6.11 5.29
C LEU A 250 17.41 7.32 5.51
N ASP A 251 16.94 7.58 6.73
CA ASP A 251 16.12 8.75 7.05
C ASP A 251 16.90 10.07 6.91
N VAL A 252 18.18 10.07 7.30
CA VAL A 252 19.11 11.18 7.04
C VAL A 252 19.27 11.42 5.53
N ILE A 253 19.42 10.36 4.73
CA ILE A 253 19.52 10.46 3.26
C ILE A 253 18.20 10.96 2.65
N LYS A 254 17.02 10.50 3.14
CA LYS A 254 15.71 11.03 2.72
C LYS A 254 15.64 12.53 2.95
N THR A 255 16.06 12.98 4.13
CA THR A 255 16.03 14.39 4.53
C THR A 255 17.03 15.22 3.73
N PHE A 256 18.27 14.74 3.56
CA PHE A 256 19.31 15.40 2.76
C PHE A 256 18.94 15.54 1.28
N SER A 257 18.30 14.52 0.71
CA SER A 257 17.88 14.50 -0.70
C SER A 257 16.82 15.56 -1.04
N ASN A 258 16.30 16.26 -0.03
CA ASN A 258 15.31 17.33 -0.19
C ASN A 258 14.07 16.88 -0.99
N ASN A 259 13.73 15.59 -0.91
CA ASN A 259 12.65 14.94 -1.67
C ASN A 259 12.88 14.78 -3.18
N ASP A 260 14.12 14.70 -3.66
CA ASP A 260 14.38 14.25 -5.04
C ASP A 260 13.69 12.90 -5.28
N SER A 261 12.82 12.81 -6.30
CA SER A 261 11.98 11.64 -6.53
C SER A 261 12.79 10.37 -6.79
N LYS A 262 13.95 10.48 -7.44
CA LYS A 262 14.81 9.33 -7.75
C LYS A 262 15.54 8.84 -6.51
N VAL A 263 16.09 9.78 -5.73
CA VAL A 263 16.78 9.44 -4.46
C VAL A 263 15.78 8.90 -3.45
N PHE A 264 14.62 9.54 -3.31
CA PHE A 264 13.54 9.06 -2.43
C PHE A 264 13.08 7.65 -2.83
N GLY A 265 12.85 7.40 -4.12
CA GLY A 265 12.49 6.06 -4.62
C GLY A 265 13.57 5.01 -4.37
N ALA A 266 14.84 5.34 -4.56
CA ALA A 266 15.96 4.44 -4.28
C ALA A 266 16.09 4.13 -2.79
N VAL A 267 15.91 5.14 -1.94
CA VAL A 267 15.97 4.98 -0.49
C VAL A 267 14.80 4.15 0.03
N MET A 268 13.58 4.34 -0.49
CA MET A 268 12.44 3.49 -0.14
C MET A 268 12.67 2.02 -0.55
N LYS A 269 13.31 1.77 -1.69
CA LYS A 269 13.70 0.40 -2.10
C LYS A 269 14.74 -0.21 -1.17
N ALA A 270 15.77 0.56 -0.81
CA ALA A 270 16.80 0.12 0.14
C ALA A 270 16.20 -0.16 1.53
N GLU A 271 15.27 0.68 1.98
CA GLU A 271 14.54 0.48 3.22
C GLU A 271 13.69 -0.79 3.19
N SER A 272 12.98 -1.04 2.09
CA SER A 272 12.21 -2.29 1.89
C SER A 272 13.11 -3.51 1.96
N ALA A 273 14.26 -3.49 1.29
CA ALA A 273 15.21 -4.60 1.29
C ALA A 273 15.82 -4.85 2.69
N ILE A 274 16.11 -3.80 3.46
CA ILE A 274 16.57 -3.94 4.85
C ILE A 274 15.46 -4.52 5.74
N LYS A 275 14.21 -4.07 5.56
CA LYS A 275 13.04 -4.61 6.26
C LYS A 275 12.80 -6.10 5.92
N GLU A 276 13.03 -6.50 4.67
CA GLU A 276 12.97 -7.90 4.23
C GLU A 276 14.06 -8.76 4.88
N LEU A 277 15.32 -8.30 4.92
CA LEU A 277 16.42 -9.01 5.57
C LEU A 277 16.16 -9.27 7.07
N ILE A 278 15.48 -8.34 7.75
CA ILE A 278 15.07 -8.53 9.16
C ILE A 278 14.03 -9.63 9.26
N SER A 279 13.03 -9.63 8.37
CA SER A 279 11.95 -10.63 8.37
C SER A 279 12.47 -12.05 8.13
N GLU A 280 13.50 -12.20 7.30
CA GLU A 280 14.17 -13.49 7.06
C GLU A 280 15.04 -13.93 8.25
N GLY A 281 15.65 -12.98 8.97
CA GLY A 281 16.50 -13.25 10.15
C GLY A 281 15.74 -13.52 11.46
N THR A 282 14.49 -13.05 11.59
CA THR A 282 13.68 -13.22 12.81
C THR A 282 12.87 -14.52 12.86
N CYS A 283 12.95 -15.39 11.84
CA CYS A 283 12.29 -16.70 11.85
C CYS A 283 13.05 -17.73 12.70
N GLN A 284 13.32 -17.42 13.97
CA GLN A 284 13.61 -18.44 14.97
C GLN A 284 12.35 -18.64 15.81
N ARG A 285 11.49 -19.54 15.31
CA ARG A 285 10.37 -20.07 16.08
C ARG A 285 10.92 -20.69 17.36
N GLN A 286 10.64 -20.09 18.50
CA GLN A 286 10.90 -20.73 19.78
C GLN A 286 9.94 -21.90 19.94
N SER A 287 10.45 -23.10 19.75
CA SER A 287 9.62 -24.31 19.66
C SER A 287 9.49 -25.04 21.00
N LYS A 288 10.39 -24.79 21.96
CA LYS A 288 10.39 -25.43 23.28
C LYS A 288 10.79 -24.46 24.40
N LEU A 289 10.27 -24.71 25.60
CA LEU A 289 10.57 -23.94 26.82
C LEU A 289 12.06 -24.02 27.21
N THR A 290 12.75 -25.10 26.82
CA THR A 290 14.20 -25.29 27.05
C THR A 290 15.05 -24.23 26.35
N ASP A 291 14.59 -23.73 25.20
CA ASP A 291 15.33 -22.77 24.38
C ASP A 291 15.41 -21.38 25.04
N TYR A 292 14.52 -21.10 26.01
CA TYR A 292 14.55 -19.89 26.84
C TYR A 292 15.65 -19.94 27.91
N LEU A 293 15.84 -21.12 28.51
CA LEU A 293 16.68 -21.29 29.70
C LEU A 293 18.17 -21.38 29.36
N GLU A 294 18.52 -21.67 28.10
CA GLU A 294 19.92 -21.62 27.63
C GLU A 294 20.42 -20.19 27.40
N LYS A 295 19.55 -19.20 27.27
CA LYS A 295 19.93 -17.78 27.08
C LYS A 295 20.20 -17.01 28.38
N ILE A 296 19.89 -17.60 29.54
CA ILE A 296 19.98 -16.96 30.86
C ILE A 296 21.23 -17.43 31.65
N ASN A 297 22.04 -18.33 31.07
CA ASN A 297 23.36 -18.70 31.60
C ASN A 297 24.47 -18.22 30.67
#